data_AF-A0A564Z1G0-F1
#
_entry.id   AF-A0A564Z1G0-F1
#
_cell.length_a   1.000
_cell.length_b   1.000
_cell.length_c   1.000
_cell.angle_alpha   90.00
_cell.angle_beta   90.00
_cell.angle_gamma   90.00
#
_symmetry.space_group_name_H-M   'P 1'
#
loop_
_entity.id
_entity.type
_entity.pdbx_description
1 polymer ?
#
loop_
_entity_poly.entity_id
_entity_poly.type
_entity_poly.pdbx_seq_one_letter_code
_entity_poly.pdbx_strand_id
1 'polypeptide(L)'
;VCLCHPALGVRVSAAAVLRQLAIALPSQRVPLMDRCMTTLNDTSASSPSVSPEAISGYSLTLGGLVAGALLSDLGIPCAKGKAVFSLAEDLLRVANQNSRLTTARTQAGWYLLGACMALGSTAVRPHLPRLILLWRNAFPRSTRELEAEKQRGDAFTWQVTIEARAGALCSMQAFLQYCAPVMAKENVSRRLLPPLECALNFLGMMPDIVKTYGNHLSAPASLLRLRLYRCLALLPPTAYSSW
;
A
#
# COMPACT_ATOMS: atom_id res chain seq x y z
N VAL A 1 8.62 20.99 -8.84
CA VAL A 1 7.59 21.07 -9.91
C VAL A 1 7.13 19.69 -10.36
N CYS A 2 8.02 18.76 -10.78
CA CYS A 2 7.59 17.46 -11.32
C CYS A 2 6.89 16.51 -10.34
N LEU A 3 7.26 16.51 -9.05
CA LEU A 3 6.62 15.66 -8.03
C LEU A 3 5.18 16.07 -7.69
N CYS A 4 4.80 17.32 -7.97
CA CYS A 4 3.44 17.82 -7.73
C CYS A 4 2.67 18.01 -9.05
N HIS A 5 3.16 17.43 -10.14
CA HIS A 5 2.55 17.60 -11.47
C HIS A 5 1.19 16.88 -11.55
N PRO A 6 0.17 17.46 -12.21
CA PRO A 6 -1.17 16.85 -12.32
C PRO A 6 -1.13 15.46 -12.96
N ALA A 7 -0.36 15.30 -14.04
CA ALA A 7 -0.20 14.01 -14.70
C ALA A 7 0.58 13.00 -13.83
N LEU A 8 -0.04 11.86 -13.53
CA LEU A 8 0.57 10.76 -12.76
C LEU A 8 1.85 10.24 -13.41
N GLY A 9 1.88 10.10 -14.75
CA GLY A 9 3.06 9.61 -15.47
C GLY A 9 4.32 10.44 -15.24
N VAL A 10 4.18 11.78 -15.13
CA VAL A 10 5.28 12.69 -14.81
C VAL A 10 5.77 12.47 -13.38
N ARG A 11 4.86 12.28 -12.43
CA ARG A 11 5.20 12.02 -11.02
C ARG A 11 5.92 10.68 -10.86
N VAL A 12 5.44 9.62 -11.51
CA VAL A 12 6.07 8.30 -11.52
C VAL A 12 7.47 8.37 -12.15
N SER A 13 7.61 9.06 -13.28
CA SER A 13 8.91 9.21 -13.95
C SER A 13 9.91 9.98 -13.09
N ALA A 14 9.47 11.09 -12.47
CA ALA A 14 10.31 11.86 -11.55
C ALA A 14 10.75 11.02 -10.33
N ALA A 15 9.82 10.27 -9.73
CA ALA A 15 10.12 9.35 -8.63
C ALA A 15 11.12 8.25 -9.05
N ALA A 16 10.98 7.71 -10.25
CA ALA A 16 11.90 6.71 -10.80
C ALA A 16 13.31 7.28 -11.01
N VAL A 17 13.43 8.50 -11.55
CA VAL A 17 14.74 9.18 -11.72
C VAL A 17 15.40 9.42 -10.36
N LEU A 18 14.66 9.88 -9.35
CA LEU A 18 15.21 10.08 -8.01
C LEU A 18 15.64 8.76 -7.35
N ARG A 19 14.91 7.66 -7.58
CA ARG A 19 15.34 6.33 -7.17
C ARG A 19 16.65 5.93 -7.84
N GLN A 20 16.78 6.10 -9.15
CA GLN A 20 18.02 5.76 -9.89
C GLN A 20 19.20 6.62 -9.43
N LEU A 21 18.97 7.92 -9.21
CA LEU A 21 19.97 8.82 -8.64
C LEU A 21 20.45 8.34 -7.27
N ALA A 22 19.55 7.90 -6.40
CA ALA A 22 19.91 7.37 -5.07
C ALA A 22 20.51 5.95 -5.08
N ILE A 23 20.44 5.24 -6.21
CA ILE A 23 21.19 4.00 -6.44
C ILE A 23 22.61 4.35 -6.89
N ALA A 24 22.75 5.28 -7.85
CA ALA A 24 24.04 5.75 -8.36
C ALA A 24 24.84 6.56 -7.32
N LEU A 25 24.15 7.33 -6.47
CA LEU A 25 24.72 8.18 -5.42
C LEU A 25 24.04 7.88 -4.07
N PRO A 26 24.45 6.80 -3.36
CA PRO A 26 23.82 6.39 -2.10
C PRO A 26 23.79 7.47 -1.02
N SER A 27 24.75 8.40 -1.03
CA SER A 27 24.80 9.55 -0.10
C SER A 27 23.58 10.48 -0.21
N GLN A 28 22.91 10.51 -1.36
CA GLN A 28 21.72 11.34 -1.58
C GLN A 28 20.43 10.68 -1.07
N ARG A 29 20.44 9.38 -0.74
CA ARG A 29 19.23 8.65 -0.36
C ARG A 29 18.57 9.23 0.89
N VAL A 30 19.30 9.30 2.00
CA VAL A 30 18.73 9.78 3.27
C VAL A 30 18.28 11.24 3.18
N PRO A 31 19.06 12.19 2.60
CA PRO A 31 18.59 13.56 2.38
C PRO A 31 17.28 13.64 1.58
N LEU A 32 17.14 12.84 0.52
CA LEU A 32 15.92 12.82 -0.29
C LEU A 32 14.75 12.19 0.48
N MET A 33 14.99 11.13 1.25
CA MET A 33 13.99 10.54 2.13
C MET A 33 13.48 11.55 3.16
N ASP A 34 14.38 12.28 3.81
CA ASP A 34 14.05 13.26 4.84
C ASP A 34 13.16 14.37 4.28
N ARG A 35 13.51 14.90 3.09
CA ARG A 35 12.66 15.87 2.39
C ARG A 35 11.26 15.31 2.11
N CYS A 36 11.16 14.09 1.59
CA CYS A 36 9.87 13.47 1.30
C CYS A 36 9.04 13.25 2.57
N MET A 37 9.67 12.78 3.66
CA MET A 37 9.00 12.54 4.94
C MET A 37 8.52 13.84 5.58
N THR A 38 9.33 14.91 5.59
CA THR A 38 8.91 16.22 6.09
C THR A 38 7.69 16.71 5.33
N THR A 39 7.73 16.72 3.99
CA THR A 39 6.57 17.15 3.21
C THR A 39 5.34 16.28 3.46
N LEU A 40 5.49 14.96 3.55
CA LEU A 40 4.36 14.07 3.83
C LEU A 40 3.81 14.23 5.26
N ASN A 41 4.64 14.48 6.26
CA ASN A 41 4.20 14.79 7.62
C ASN A 41 3.42 16.10 7.65
N ASP A 42 3.91 17.15 6.98
CA ASP A 42 3.21 18.43 6.86
C ASP A 42 1.87 18.27 6.12
N THR A 43 1.75 17.27 5.24
CA THR A 43 0.50 16.93 4.54
C THR A 43 -0.46 16.06 5.35
N SER A 44 0.03 15.41 6.41
CA SER A 44 -0.79 14.66 7.36
C SER A 44 -1.44 15.59 8.38
N ALA A 45 -0.73 16.65 8.79
CA ALA A 45 -1.30 17.80 9.46
C ALA A 45 -2.16 18.61 8.46
N SER A 46 -3.24 19.21 8.94
CA SER A 46 -4.24 19.93 8.14
C SER A 46 -3.71 21.26 7.57
N SER A 47 -2.66 21.22 6.75
CA SER A 47 -2.12 22.39 6.08
C SER A 47 -2.94 22.73 4.82
N PRO A 48 -3.37 23.99 4.63
CA PRO A 48 -4.22 24.41 3.51
C PRO A 48 -3.53 24.33 2.13
N SER A 49 -2.20 24.18 2.07
CA SER A 49 -1.41 24.11 0.83
C SER A 49 -1.28 22.71 0.22
N VAL A 50 -1.94 21.70 0.81
CA VAL A 50 -1.69 20.29 0.49
C VAL A 50 -2.54 19.82 -0.69
N SER A 51 -1.89 19.48 -1.80
CA SER A 51 -2.53 18.88 -2.98
C SER A 51 -2.42 17.35 -2.97
N PRO A 52 -3.42 16.62 -3.49
CA PRO A 52 -3.32 15.17 -3.66
C PRO A 52 -2.16 14.79 -4.59
N GLU A 53 -1.78 15.67 -5.51
CA GLU A 53 -0.65 15.47 -6.41
C GLU A 53 0.66 15.33 -5.65
N ALA A 54 0.89 16.23 -4.68
CA ALA A 54 2.07 16.24 -3.84
C ALA A 54 2.15 14.95 -3.00
N ILE A 55 1.08 14.56 -2.32
CA ILE A 55 1.05 13.33 -1.50
C ILE A 55 1.46 12.13 -2.35
N SER A 56 0.88 11.98 -3.53
CA SER A 56 1.20 10.85 -4.40
C SER A 56 2.62 10.93 -5.00
N GLY A 57 3.13 12.10 -5.40
CA GLY A 57 4.49 12.19 -5.92
C GLY A 57 5.59 11.97 -4.87
N TYR A 58 5.44 12.55 -3.68
CA TYR A 58 6.39 12.36 -2.58
C TYR A 58 6.34 10.94 -2.01
N SER A 59 5.16 10.31 -1.92
CA SER A 59 5.07 8.91 -1.51
C SER A 59 5.65 7.95 -2.54
N LEU A 60 5.41 8.17 -3.84
CA LEU A 60 6.04 7.41 -4.93
C LEU A 60 7.57 7.47 -4.84
N THR A 61 8.11 8.68 -4.64
CA THR A 61 9.54 8.92 -4.48
C THR A 61 10.08 8.24 -3.23
N LEU A 62 9.46 8.45 -2.07
CA LEU A 62 9.89 7.86 -0.81
C LEU A 62 9.88 6.32 -0.86
N GLY A 63 8.81 5.72 -1.37
CA GLY A 63 8.75 4.26 -1.56
C GLY A 63 9.77 3.76 -2.58
N GLY A 64 10.04 4.54 -3.64
CA GLY A 64 11.10 4.24 -4.60
C GLY A 64 12.50 4.27 -3.97
N LEU A 65 12.79 5.24 -3.10
CA LEU A 65 14.05 5.35 -2.36
C LEU A 65 14.22 4.20 -1.36
N VAL A 66 13.16 3.82 -0.66
CA VAL A 66 13.14 2.70 0.29
C VAL A 66 13.34 1.37 -0.43
N ALA A 67 12.53 1.08 -1.45
CA ALA A 67 12.63 -0.17 -2.19
C ALA A 67 13.91 -0.24 -3.04
N GLY A 68 14.43 0.90 -3.48
CA GLY A 68 15.71 1.01 -4.18
C GLY A 68 16.91 0.64 -3.31
N ALA A 69 16.77 0.61 -1.98
CA ALA A 69 17.83 0.19 -1.08
C ALA A 69 18.25 -1.28 -1.27
N LEU A 70 17.37 -2.12 -1.83
CA LEU A 70 17.71 -3.49 -2.24
C LEU A 70 18.70 -3.56 -3.40
N LEU A 71 18.82 -2.49 -4.19
CA LEU A 71 19.63 -2.45 -5.41
C LEU A 71 20.97 -1.73 -5.21
N SER A 72 21.32 -1.39 -3.98
CA SER A 72 22.60 -0.74 -3.67
C SER A 72 23.31 -1.44 -2.54
N ASP A 73 24.65 -1.38 -2.57
CA ASP A 73 25.50 -1.99 -1.54
C ASP A 73 25.30 -1.39 -0.14
N LEU A 74 24.81 -0.15 -0.07
CA LEU A 74 24.49 0.53 1.19
C LEU A 74 22.97 0.52 1.42
N GLY A 75 22.51 -0.10 2.50
CA GLY A 75 21.11 -0.10 2.92
C GLY A 75 20.60 1.28 3.39
N ILE A 76 19.48 1.28 4.12
CA ILE A 76 19.02 2.48 4.84
C ILE A 76 19.18 2.29 6.36
N PRO A 77 19.40 3.38 7.13
CA PRO A 77 19.37 3.29 8.58
C PRO A 77 18.04 2.72 9.08
N CYS A 78 18.08 1.79 10.03
CA CYS A 78 16.89 1.13 10.59
C CYS A 78 15.85 2.15 11.11
N ALA A 79 16.30 3.24 11.73
CA ALA A 79 15.44 4.33 12.19
C ALA A 79 14.62 4.98 11.05
N LYS A 80 15.20 5.11 9.86
CA LYS A 80 14.50 5.68 8.69
C LYS A 80 13.44 4.71 8.17
N GLY A 81 13.73 3.41 8.10
CA GLY A 81 12.73 2.39 7.73
C GLY A 81 11.52 2.40 8.69
N LYS A 82 11.78 2.48 10.00
CA LYS A 82 10.73 2.61 11.03
C LYS A 82 9.91 3.89 10.87
N ALA A 83 10.56 5.02 10.59
CA ALA A 83 9.89 6.30 10.38
C ALA A 83 8.94 6.26 9.16
N VAL A 84 9.38 5.66 8.04
CA VAL A 84 8.52 5.50 6.85
C VAL A 84 7.33 4.59 7.14
N PHE A 85 7.52 3.51 7.92
CA PHE A 85 6.43 2.65 8.36
C PHE A 85 5.38 3.41 9.16
N SER A 86 5.81 4.18 10.18
CA SER A 86 4.89 5.00 10.99
C SER A 86 4.16 6.05 10.16
N LEU A 87 4.86 6.75 9.27
CA LEU A 87 4.27 7.72 8.36
C LEU A 87 3.18 7.08 7.47
N ALA A 88 3.43 5.88 6.96
CA ALA A 88 2.46 5.16 6.13
C ALA A 88 1.17 4.84 6.91
N GLU A 89 1.31 4.43 8.18
CA GLU A 89 0.16 4.20 9.06
C GLU A 89 -0.59 5.48 9.41
N ASP A 90 0.13 6.57 9.64
CA ASP A 90 -0.47 7.86 9.94
C ASP A 90 -1.29 8.35 8.75
N LEU A 91 -0.76 8.21 7.52
CA LEU A 91 -1.50 8.52 6.28
C LEU A 91 -2.80 7.71 6.16
N LEU A 92 -2.77 6.40 6.47
CA LEU A 92 -3.97 5.57 6.48
C LEU A 92 -4.95 6.00 7.57
N ARG A 93 -4.46 6.34 8.77
CA ARG A 93 -5.27 6.78 9.90
C ARG A 93 -6.02 8.09 9.60
N VAL A 94 -5.35 9.01 8.91
CA VAL A 94 -5.92 10.34 8.57
C VAL A 94 -6.56 10.39 7.18
N ALA A 95 -6.68 9.27 6.47
CA ALA A 95 -7.21 9.25 5.10
C ALA A 95 -8.63 9.81 5.02
N ASN A 96 -9.48 9.47 5.98
CA ASN A 96 -10.90 9.88 5.97
C ASN A 96 -11.16 11.27 6.57
N GLN A 97 -10.12 11.99 7.01
CA GLN A 97 -10.29 13.32 7.62
C GLN A 97 -10.54 14.43 6.59
N ASN A 98 -10.17 14.23 5.33
CA ASN A 98 -10.38 15.18 4.26
C ASN A 98 -10.69 14.43 2.96
N SER A 99 -11.93 14.50 2.49
CA SER A 99 -12.42 13.78 1.32
C SER A 99 -11.59 14.05 0.06
N ARG A 100 -11.05 15.27 -0.10
CA ARG A 100 -10.16 15.63 -1.24
C ARG A 100 -8.85 14.84 -1.23
N LEU A 101 -8.37 14.45 -0.05
CA LEU A 101 -7.09 13.79 0.14
C LEU A 101 -7.22 12.29 0.40
N THR A 102 -8.44 11.78 0.63
CA THR A 102 -8.69 10.39 1.01
C THR A 102 -8.05 9.40 0.05
N THR A 103 -8.28 9.55 -1.25
CA THR A 103 -7.68 8.69 -2.28
C THR A 103 -6.15 8.72 -2.23
N ALA A 104 -5.56 9.92 -2.27
CA ALA A 104 -4.09 10.07 -2.30
C ALA A 104 -3.41 9.53 -1.03
N ARG A 105 -3.99 9.78 0.15
CA ARG A 105 -3.48 9.28 1.44
C ARG A 105 -3.58 7.76 1.54
N THR A 106 -4.70 7.20 1.08
CA THR A 106 -4.94 5.76 1.06
C THR A 106 -3.93 5.05 0.16
N GLN A 107 -3.77 5.52 -1.09
CA GLN A 107 -2.80 4.99 -2.03
C GLN A 107 -1.36 5.12 -1.50
N ALA A 108 -1.00 6.28 -0.96
CA ALA A 108 0.32 6.55 -0.41
C ALA A 108 0.65 5.64 0.78
N GLY A 109 -0.27 5.49 1.73
CA GLY A 109 -0.08 4.63 2.90
C GLY A 109 0.17 3.18 2.53
N TRP A 110 -0.68 2.60 1.69
CA TRP A 110 -0.50 1.21 1.24
C TRP A 110 0.75 1.01 0.38
N TYR A 111 1.07 1.97 -0.50
CA TYR A 111 2.28 1.93 -1.32
C TYR A 111 3.55 1.94 -0.45
N LEU A 112 3.62 2.83 0.54
CA LEU A 112 4.76 2.93 1.45
C LEU A 112 4.90 1.68 2.34
N LEU A 113 3.79 1.12 2.85
CA LEU A 113 3.84 -0.17 3.54
C LEU A 113 4.40 -1.27 2.65
N GLY A 114 3.95 -1.36 1.40
CA GLY A 114 4.50 -2.30 0.42
C GLY A 114 5.99 -2.09 0.15
N ALA A 115 6.43 -0.83 0.01
CA ALA A 115 7.84 -0.48 -0.19
C ALA A 115 8.71 -0.89 1.00
N CYS A 116 8.23 -0.73 2.24
CA CYS A 116 8.95 -1.17 3.44
C CYS A 116 9.20 -2.69 3.47
N MET A 117 8.38 -3.51 2.78
CA MET A 117 8.62 -4.95 2.69
C MET A 117 9.93 -5.29 1.98
N ALA A 118 10.38 -4.42 1.07
CA ALA A 118 11.66 -4.56 0.40
C ALA A 118 12.86 -4.49 1.36
N LEU A 119 12.70 -3.96 2.58
CA LEU A 119 13.77 -3.95 3.60
C LEU A 119 14.01 -5.33 4.23
N GLY A 120 13.16 -6.32 3.91
CA GLY A 120 13.31 -7.70 4.35
C GLY A 120 12.78 -7.99 5.76
N SER A 121 12.77 -9.29 6.10
CA SER A 121 12.13 -9.82 7.31
C SER A 121 12.68 -9.21 8.61
N THR A 122 13.97 -8.89 8.68
CA THR A 122 14.59 -8.31 9.88
C THR A 122 14.00 -6.94 10.22
N ALA A 123 13.78 -6.10 9.21
CA ALA A 123 13.19 -4.78 9.39
C ALA A 123 11.68 -4.86 9.65
N VAL A 124 10.98 -5.81 9.01
CA VAL A 124 9.51 -5.91 9.03
C VAL A 124 8.97 -6.69 10.23
N ARG A 125 9.69 -7.71 10.73
CA ARG A 125 9.23 -8.60 11.81
C ARG A 125 8.69 -7.85 13.03
N PRO A 126 9.33 -6.76 13.55
CA PRO A 126 8.79 -6.00 14.69
C PRO A 126 7.42 -5.35 14.43
N HIS A 127 7.07 -5.11 13.17
CA HIS A 127 5.84 -4.44 12.75
C HIS A 127 4.72 -5.43 12.35
N LEU A 128 5.02 -6.73 12.30
CA LEU A 128 4.11 -7.75 11.79
C LEU A 128 2.73 -7.79 12.49
N PRO A 129 2.61 -7.67 13.83
CA PRO A 129 1.30 -7.63 14.48
C PRO A 129 0.42 -6.47 13.97
N ARG A 130 1.02 -5.31 13.73
CA ARG A 130 0.33 -4.12 13.23
C ARG A 130 -0.08 -4.28 11.76
N LEU A 131 0.81 -4.85 10.94
CA LEU A 131 0.52 -5.16 9.53
C LEU A 131 -0.68 -6.10 9.37
N ILE A 132 -0.71 -7.19 10.15
CA ILE A 132 -1.80 -8.16 10.08
C ILE A 132 -3.12 -7.51 10.50
N LEU A 133 -3.11 -6.63 11.50
CA LEU A 133 -4.29 -5.88 11.89
C LEU A 133 -4.78 -4.95 10.77
N LEU A 134 -3.86 -4.21 10.13
CA LEU A 134 -4.18 -3.33 9.00
C LEU A 134 -4.77 -4.10 7.83
N TRP A 135 -4.15 -5.21 7.42
CA TRP A 135 -4.65 -6.06 6.34
C TRP A 135 -6.01 -6.66 6.67
N ARG A 136 -6.20 -7.17 7.89
CA ARG A 136 -7.51 -7.69 8.33
C ARG A 136 -8.60 -6.63 8.30
N ASN A 137 -8.27 -5.39 8.67
CA ASN A 137 -9.25 -4.29 8.69
C ASN A 137 -9.55 -3.71 7.31
N ALA A 138 -8.79 -4.04 6.27
CA ALA A 138 -9.06 -3.60 4.90
C ALA A 138 -10.23 -4.35 4.24
N PHE A 139 -10.60 -5.53 4.76
CA PHE A 139 -11.62 -6.41 4.20
C PHE A 139 -12.79 -6.62 5.17
N PRO A 140 -14.02 -6.81 4.66
CA PRO A 140 -15.16 -7.13 5.49
C PRO A 140 -15.01 -8.57 6.00
N ARG A 141 -15.31 -8.80 7.28
CA ARG A 141 -15.03 -10.06 7.98
C ARG A 141 -16.12 -11.11 7.80
N SER A 142 -17.24 -10.74 7.17
CA SER A 142 -18.34 -11.65 6.86
C SER A 142 -19.11 -11.18 5.64
N THR A 143 -19.84 -12.10 5.00
CA THR A 143 -20.78 -11.78 3.92
C THR A 143 -21.83 -10.76 4.37
N ARG A 144 -22.26 -10.81 5.64
CA ARG A 144 -23.20 -9.84 6.21
C ARG A 144 -22.61 -8.43 6.28
N GLU A 145 -21.37 -8.28 6.72
CA GLU A 145 -20.67 -6.98 6.72
C GLU A 145 -20.52 -6.46 5.29
N LEU A 146 -20.18 -7.34 4.34
CA LEU A 146 -19.99 -6.98 2.95
C LEU A 146 -21.30 -6.51 2.27
N GLU A 147 -22.43 -7.19 2.52
CA GLU A 147 -23.74 -6.72 2.03
C GLU A 147 -24.15 -5.40 2.69
N ALA A 148 -23.82 -5.19 3.97
CA ALA A 148 -24.10 -3.93 4.65
C ALA A 148 -23.28 -2.76 4.07
N GLU A 149 -22.02 -2.99 3.67
CA GLU A 149 -21.21 -2.01 2.95
C GLU A 149 -21.82 -1.69 1.58
N LYS A 150 -22.28 -2.70 0.83
CA LYS A 150 -22.96 -2.58 -0.48
C LYS A 150 -24.14 -1.59 -0.44
N GLN A 151 -24.83 -1.48 0.69
CA GLN A 151 -26.02 -0.62 0.83
C GLN A 151 -25.72 0.83 1.24
N ARG A 152 -24.48 1.18 1.61
CA ARG A 152 -24.17 2.47 2.27
C ARG A 152 -23.19 3.38 1.52
N GLY A 153 -22.52 2.89 0.48
CA GLY A 153 -21.52 3.66 -0.28
C GLY A 153 -22.10 4.35 -1.52
N ASP A 154 -21.50 5.47 -1.91
CA ASP A 154 -21.63 6.07 -3.25
C ASP A 154 -20.48 5.63 -4.17
N ALA A 155 -20.50 6.04 -5.44
CA ALA A 155 -19.49 5.66 -6.42
C ALA A 155 -18.06 6.04 -5.99
N PHE A 156 -17.88 7.22 -5.40
CA PHE A 156 -16.59 7.69 -4.90
C PHE A 156 -16.10 6.85 -3.72
N THR A 157 -16.97 6.55 -2.75
CA THR A 157 -16.67 5.67 -1.62
C THR A 157 -16.26 4.28 -2.09
N TRP A 158 -16.93 3.76 -3.13
CA TRP A 158 -16.55 2.49 -3.74
C TRP A 158 -15.20 2.53 -4.43
N GLN A 159 -14.89 3.61 -5.15
CA GLN A 159 -13.58 3.78 -5.76
C GLN A 159 -12.47 3.75 -4.69
N VAL A 160 -12.61 4.55 -3.63
CA VAL A 160 -11.65 4.60 -2.52
C VAL A 160 -11.53 3.22 -1.85
N THR A 161 -12.64 2.54 -1.59
CA THR A 161 -12.67 1.21 -0.97
C THR A 161 -11.94 0.15 -1.80
N ILE A 162 -12.20 0.11 -3.11
CA ILE A 162 -11.56 -0.86 -4.01
C ILE A 162 -10.06 -0.58 -4.12
N GLU A 163 -9.67 0.70 -4.24
CA GLU A 163 -8.27 1.11 -4.29
C GLU A 163 -7.54 0.81 -2.97
N ALA A 164 -8.18 1.04 -1.83
CA ALA A 164 -7.65 0.68 -0.50
C ALA A 164 -7.37 -0.83 -0.40
N ARG A 165 -8.34 -1.65 -0.82
CA ARG A 165 -8.22 -3.11 -0.82
C ARG A 165 -7.15 -3.61 -1.78
N ALA A 166 -7.06 -3.03 -2.98
CA ALA A 166 -6.00 -3.32 -3.94
C ALA A 166 -4.61 -2.92 -3.39
N GLY A 167 -4.52 -1.80 -2.68
CA GLY A 167 -3.32 -1.36 -1.97
C GLY A 167 -2.91 -2.32 -0.86
N ALA A 168 -3.87 -2.76 -0.03
CA ALA A 168 -3.64 -3.77 1.00
C ALA A 168 -3.08 -5.06 0.39
N LEU A 169 -3.72 -5.61 -0.66
CA LEU A 169 -3.22 -6.78 -1.36
C LEU A 169 -1.84 -6.54 -1.99
N CYS A 170 -1.55 -5.35 -2.51
CA CYS A 170 -0.23 -5.01 -3.03
C CYS A 170 0.85 -5.09 -1.93
N SER A 171 0.56 -4.58 -0.74
CA SER A 171 1.49 -4.67 0.40
C SER A 171 1.62 -6.10 0.95
N MET A 172 0.54 -6.89 0.95
CA MET A 172 0.57 -8.32 1.29
C MET A 172 1.41 -9.11 0.28
N GLN A 173 1.25 -8.82 -1.02
CA GLN A 173 2.04 -9.42 -2.09
C GLN A 173 3.54 -9.14 -1.87
N ALA A 174 3.90 -7.89 -1.58
CA ALA A 174 5.29 -7.53 -1.29
C ALA A 174 5.82 -8.24 -0.04
N PHE A 175 5.01 -8.37 1.02
CA PHE A 175 5.38 -9.14 2.21
C PHE A 175 5.63 -10.62 1.89
N LEU A 176 4.72 -11.23 1.14
CA LEU A 176 4.83 -12.63 0.70
C LEU A 176 6.07 -12.87 -0.15
N GLN A 177 6.47 -11.88 -0.96
CA GLN A 177 7.65 -11.96 -1.83
C GLN A 177 8.96 -11.75 -1.07
N TYR A 178 9.04 -10.72 -0.20
CA TYR A 178 10.32 -10.27 0.37
C TYR A 178 10.56 -10.71 1.82
N CYS A 179 9.52 -11.10 2.56
CA CYS A 179 9.62 -11.34 4.01
C CYS A 179 9.16 -12.75 4.41
N ALA A 180 8.02 -13.20 3.91
CA ALA A 180 7.41 -14.46 4.32
C ALA A 180 8.31 -15.71 4.16
N PRO A 181 9.15 -15.85 3.10
CA PRO A 181 9.99 -17.05 2.94
C PRO A 181 10.95 -17.28 4.10
N VAL A 182 11.51 -16.21 4.66
CA VAL A 182 12.45 -16.26 5.81
C VAL A 182 11.70 -16.48 7.14
N MET A 183 10.40 -16.19 7.17
CA MET A 183 9.54 -16.30 8.35
C MET A 183 8.64 -17.54 8.33
N ALA A 184 8.94 -18.54 7.50
CA ALA A 184 8.07 -19.71 7.29
C ALA A 184 7.71 -20.45 8.61
N LYS A 185 8.67 -20.56 9.54
CA LYS A 185 8.46 -21.22 10.85
C LYS A 185 7.43 -20.50 11.75
N GLU A 186 7.21 -19.21 11.53
CA GLU A 186 6.24 -18.40 12.29
C GLU A 186 4.81 -18.52 11.72
N ASN A 187 4.59 -19.39 10.72
CA ASN A 187 3.31 -19.64 10.06
C ASN A 187 2.65 -18.35 9.52
N VAL A 188 3.45 -17.35 9.11
CA VAL A 188 2.91 -16.03 8.76
C VAL A 188 2.02 -16.08 7.53
N SER A 189 2.34 -16.92 6.54
CA SER A 189 1.50 -17.11 5.35
C SER A 189 0.09 -17.61 5.69
N ARG A 190 -0.06 -18.47 6.71
CA ARG A 190 -1.38 -18.93 7.17
C ARG A 190 -2.19 -17.81 7.82
N ARG A 191 -1.53 -16.89 8.52
CA ARG A 191 -2.18 -15.71 9.13
C ARG A 191 -2.73 -14.74 8.09
N LEU A 192 -2.33 -14.87 6.82
CA LEU A 192 -2.86 -14.09 5.70
C LEU A 192 -4.04 -14.76 4.98
N LEU A 193 -4.34 -16.03 5.26
CA LEU A 193 -5.47 -16.72 4.62
C LEU A 193 -6.81 -16.03 4.91
N PRO A 194 -7.15 -15.66 6.16
CA PRO A 194 -8.45 -15.03 6.44
C PRO A 194 -8.71 -13.74 5.63
N PRO A 195 -7.80 -12.73 5.58
CA PRO A 195 -8.03 -11.56 4.73
C PRO A 195 -8.04 -11.88 3.23
N LEU A 196 -7.28 -12.89 2.76
CA LEU A 196 -7.30 -13.30 1.36
C LEU A 196 -8.63 -13.99 0.97
N GLU A 197 -9.20 -14.78 1.87
CA GLU A 197 -10.54 -15.36 1.71
C GLU A 197 -11.61 -14.25 1.66
N CYS A 198 -11.54 -13.27 2.56
CA CYS A 198 -12.42 -12.11 2.52
C CYS A 198 -12.29 -11.34 1.18
N ALA A 199 -11.08 -11.22 0.64
CA ALA A 199 -10.83 -10.61 -0.66
C ALA A 199 -11.40 -11.44 -1.83
N LEU A 200 -11.37 -12.78 -1.75
CA LEU A 200 -12.01 -13.68 -2.73
C LEU A 200 -13.53 -13.51 -2.73
N ASN A 201 -14.15 -13.49 -1.55
CA ASN A 201 -15.60 -13.24 -1.42
C ASN A 201 -15.97 -11.87 -1.97
N PHE A 202 -15.17 -10.84 -1.66
CA PHE A 202 -15.35 -9.49 -2.21
C PHE A 202 -15.25 -9.46 -3.73
N LEU A 203 -14.30 -10.20 -4.32
CA LEU A 203 -14.12 -10.28 -5.76
C LEU A 203 -15.37 -10.84 -6.47
N GLY A 204 -16.08 -11.79 -5.85
CA GLY A 204 -17.32 -12.35 -6.36
C GLY A 204 -18.44 -11.32 -6.54
N MET A 205 -18.44 -10.25 -5.74
CA MET A 205 -19.45 -9.18 -5.78
C MET A 205 -19.08 -7.99 -6.68
N MET A 206 -17.87 -7.99 -7.26
CA MET A 206 -17.42 -6.89 -8.13
C MET A 206 -18.32 -6.63 -9.34
N PRO A 207 -18.85 -7.63 -10.06
CA PRO A 207 -19.75 -7.38 -11.19
C PRO A 207 -20.98 -6.54 -10.79
N ASP A 208 -21.58 -6.83 -9.63
CA ASP A 208 -22.73 -6.08 -9.12
C ASP A 208 -22.38 -4.66 -8.70
N ILE A 209 -21.23 -4.46 -8.06
CA ILE A 209 -20.76 -3.15 -7.64
C ILE A 209 -20.47 -2.28 -8.87
N VAL A 210 -19.78 -2.82 -9.88
CA VAL A 210 -19.51 -2.10 -11.14
C VAL A 210 -20.83 -1.78 -11.86
N LYS A 211 -21.77 -2.72 -11.90
CA LYS A 211 -23.10 -2.50 -12.51
C LYS A 211 -23.88 -1.40 -11.81
N THR A 212 -23.84 -1.36 -10.47
CA THR A 212 -24.61 -0.40 -9.66
C THR A 212 -23.98 0.99 -9.65
N TYR A 213 -22.64 1.08 -9.53
CA TYR A 213 -21.93 2.34 -9.28
C TYR A 213 -21.18 2.89 -10.49
N GLY A 214 -21.03 2.11 -11.55
CA GLY A 214 -20.57 2.56 -12.86
C GLY A 214 -19.23 1.98 -13.32
N ASN A 215 -19.01 2.08 -14.63
CA ASN A 215 -17.90 1.42 -15.33
C ASN A 215 -16.50 1.93 -14.96
N HIS A 216 -16.38 3.13 -14.38
CA HIS A 216 -15.10 3.67 -13.91
C HIS A 216 -14.44 2.79 -12.84
N LEU A 217 -15.23 1.97 -12.13
CA LEU A 217 -14.75 0.99 -11.15
C LEU A 217 -14.12 -0.27 -11.78
N SER A 218 -14.26 -0.49 -13.10
CA SER A 218 -13.76 -1.70 -13.76
C SER A 218 -12.23 -1.81 -13.71
N ALA A 219 -11.53 -0.69 -13.88
CA ALA A 219 -10.07 -0.64 -13.81
C ALA A 219 -9.55 -0.98 -12.40
N PRO A 220 -10.00 -0.31 -11.31
CA PRO A 220 -9.56 -0.66 -9.96
C PRO A 220 -10.03 -2.08 -9.54
N ALA A 221 -11.19 -2.57 -10.00
CA ALA A 221 -11.62 -3.95 -9.76
C ALA A 221 -10.69 -4.99 -10.44
N SER A 222 -10.22 -4.68 -11.66
CA SER A 222 -9.24 -5.53 -12.36
C SER A 222 -7.88 -5.54 -11.65
N LEU A 223 -7.45 -4.39 -11.12
CA LEU A 223 -6.24 -4.30 -10.32
C LEU A 223 -6.35 -5.11 -9.03
N LEU A 224 -7.47 -5.00 -8.31
CA LEU A 224 -7.77 -5.82 -7.13
C LEU A 224 -7.64 -7.32 -7.44
N ARG A 225 -8.29 -7.78 -8.52
CA ARG A 225 -8.22 -9.17 -8.99
C ARG A 225 -6.79 -9.62 -9.25
N LEU A 226 -6.02 -8.83 -10.00
CA LEU A 226 -4.62 -9.11 -10.29
C LEU A 226 -3.79 -9.26 -9.00
N ARG A 227 -3.96 -8.36 -8.04
CA ARG A 227 -3.22 -8.40 -6.77
C ARG A 227 -3.59 -9.60 -5.93
N LEU A 228 -4.88 -9.96 -5.88
CA LEU A 228 -5.35 -11.14 -5.17
C LEU A 228 -4.70 -12.41 -5.73
N TYR A 229 -4.74 -12.59 -7.05
CA TYR A 229 -4.13 -13.76 -7.69
C TYR A 229 -2.62 -13.81 -7.49
N ARG A 230 -1.92 -12.67 -7.49
CA ARG A 230 -0.49 -12.64 -7.15
C ARG A 230 -0.23 -13.05 -5.70
N CYS A 231 -1.05 -12.63 -4.75
CA CYS A 231 -0.92 -13.11 -3.36
C CYS A 231 -1.10 -14.62 -3.27
N LEU A 232 -2.16 -15.16 -3.88
CA LEU A 232 -2.45 -16.60 -3.88
C LEU A 232 -1.31 -17.40 -4.54
N ALA A 233 -0.78 -16.92 -5.66
CA ALA A 233 0.34 -17.56 -6.34
C ALA A 233 1.65 -17.59 -5.51
N LEU A 234 1.82 -16.67 -4.56
CA LEU A 234 2.99 -16.61 -3.68
C LEU A 234 2.83 -17.43 -2.39
N LEU A 235 1.64 -17.95 -2.08
CA LEU A 235 1.45 -18.81 -0.93
C LEU A 235 2.09 -20.19 -1.18
N PRO A 236 2.73 -20.80 -0.16
CA PRO A 236 3.26 -22.16 -0.29
C PRO A 236 2.09 -23.16 -0.49
N PRO A 237 2.28 -24.26 -1.24
CA PRO A 237 1.23 -25.27 -1.44
C PRO A 237 0.63 -25.82 -0.14
N THR A 238 1.44 -25.91 0.92
CA THR A 238 1.04 -26.34 2.27
C THR A 238 0.07 -25.38 2.98
N ALA A 239 -0.14 -24.18 2.43
CA ALA A 239 -1.18 -23.27 2.90
C ALA A 239 -2.59 -23.69 2.42
N TYR A 240 -2.68 -24.50 1.36
CA TYR A 240 -3.95 -24.96 0.79
C TYR A 240 -4.38 -26.35 1.27
N SER A 241 -3.48 -27.12 1.87
CA SER A 241 -3.73 -28.51 2.28
C SER A 241 -4.53 -28.66 3.58
N SER A 242 -5.07 -27.57 4.12
CA SER A 242 -5.82 -27.55 5.39
C SER A 242 -7.11 -26.72 5.28
N TRP A 243 -7.70 -26.67 4.09
CA TRP A 243 -9.08 -26.25 3.90
C TRP A 243 -10.02 -27.43 4.15
#